data_AF-A0A966KNP7-F1
#
_entry.id   AF-A0A966KNP7-F1
#
_cell.length_a   1.000
_cell.length_b   1.000
_cell.length_c   1.000
_cell.angle_alpha   90.00
_cell.angle_beta   90.00
_cell.angle_gamma   90.00
#
_symmetry.space_group_name_H-M   'P 1'
#
loop_
_entity.id
_entity.type
_entity.pdbx_description
1 polymer ?
#
loop_
_entity_poly.entity_id
_entity_poly.type
_entity_poly.pdbx_seq_one_letter_code
_entity_poly.pdbx_strand_id
1 'polypeptide(L)'
;YYFAPQKCLASDGGLWIAVASPAAIERIERIAASDRWIPESLNLAVALDNSRKDQTYNTPALATVFLAVQQVEWVNENGGLHWAASRSDRSAEIMYAWAEASSFATPFVTDPAQRSHVVATIDFDDAVSADAVNKVLRANGIVDTDSYRKLGRNQIRVAMFPAIDPADVEALTRCVDWVVEHLD
;
A
#
# COMPACT_ATOMS: atom_id res chain seq x y z
N TYR A 1 15.04 -6.16 -3.63
CA TYR A 1 13.67 -5.62 -3.51
C TYR A 1 13.45 -5.22 -2.06
N TYR A 2 12.94 -4.02 -1.76
CA TYR A 2 12.77 -3.56 -0.37
C TYR A 2 11.37 -2.96 -0.16
N PHE A 3 10.88 -3.04 1.07
CA PHE A 3 9.58 -2.52 1.49
C PHE A 3 9.54 -2.33 3.01
N ALA A 4 8.42 -1.86 3.52
CA ALA A 4 8.08 -1.78 4.94
C ALA A 4 6.69 -2.41 5.14
N PRO A 5 6.34 -2.92 6.34
CA PRO A 5 5.26 -3.89 6.46
C PRO A 5 3.87 -3.27 6.63
N GLN A 6 3.74 -1.94 6.66
CA GLN A 6 2.48 -1.22 6.86
C GLN A 6 1.57 -1.04 5.64
N LYS A 7 1.71 -1.90 4.62
CA LYS A 7 0.84 -1.90 3.44
C LYS A 7 0.27 -3.29 3.20
N CYS A 8 0.75 -3.99 2.17
CA CYS A 8 0.31 -5.34 1.86
C CYS A 8 0.58 -6.37 2.96
N LEU A 9 1.47 -6.06 3.92
CA LEU A 9 1.74 -6.91 5.09
C LEU A 9 0.96 -6.50 6.35
N ALA A 10 0.02 -5.55 6.26
CA ALA A 10 -0.96 -5.24 7.31
C ALA A 10 -0.37 -5.07 8.74
N SER A 11 0.84 -4.53 8.84
CA SER A 11 1.54 -4.32 10.11
C SER A 11 1.85 -2.83 10.33
N ASP A 12 2.75 -2.51 11.24
CA ASP A 12 3.17 -1.15 11.57
C ASP A 12 4.39 -0.68 10.76
N GLY A 13 4.59 0.63 10.70
CA GLY A 13 5.82 1.21 10.17
C GLY A 13 7.01 1.04 11.13
N GLY A 14 8.17 1.56 10.73
CA GLY A 14 9.37 1.57 11.59
C GLY A 14 10.34 0.40 11.39
N LEU A 15 9.99 -0.56 10.52
CA LEU A 15 10.88 -1.61 10.05
C LEU A 15 11.01 -1.55 8.52
N TRP A 16 12.22 -1.72 8.01
CA TRP A 16 12.46 -1.96 6.58
C TRP A 16 12.88 -3.42 6.39
N ILE A 17 12.44 -4.01 5.28
CA ILE A 17 12.76 -5.38 4.88
C ILE A 17 13.34 -5.32 3.48
N ALA A 18 14.46 -6.02 3.25
CA ALA A 18 15.09 -6.09 1.94
C ALA A 18 15.45 -7.53 1.57
N VAL A 19 14.93 -7.99 0.44
CA VAL A 19 15.36 -9.22 -0.23
C VAL A 19 16.55 -8.88 -1.12
N ALA A 20 17.73 -9.35 -0.72
CA ALA A 20 19.00 -9.08 -1.40
C ALA A 20 19.45 -10.29 -2.22
N SER A 21 19.82 -10.07 -3.48
CA SER A 21 20.43 -11.11 -4.32
C SER A 21 21.88 -11.36 -3.91
N PRO A 22 22.49 -12.49 -4.33
CA PRO A 22 23.92 -12.73 -4.09
C PRO A 22 24.83 -11.58 -4.56
N ALA A 23 24.52 -10.96 -5.71
CA ALA A 23 25.26 -9.80 -6.21
C ALA A 23 25.07 -8.54 -5.34
N ALA A 24 23.89 -8.34 -4.75
CA ALA A 24 23.66 -7.24 -3.81
C ALA A 24 24.41 -7.46 -2.49
N ILE A 25 24.47 -8.71 -2.02
CA ILE A 25 25.24 -9.11 -0.84
C ILE A 25 26.74 -8.87 -1.04
N GLU A 26 27.32 -9.34 -2.16
CA GLU A 26 28.74 -9.06 -2.51
C GLU A 26 29.01 -7.56 -2.53
N ARG A 27 28.07 -6.78 -3.09
CA ARG A 27 28.23 -5.33 -3.16
C ARG A 27 28.25 -4.67 -1.78
N ILE A 28 27.38 -5.12 -0.87
CA ILE A 28 27.35 -4.65 0.52
C ILE A 28 28.69 -4.91 1.18
N GLU A 29 29.19 -6.15 1.07
CA GLU A 29 30.46 -6.59 1.66
C GLU A 29 31.66 -5.81 1.07
N ARG A 30 31.70 -5.63 -0.24
CA ARG A 30 32.77 -4.88 -0.93
C ARG A 30 32.79 -3.39 -0.55
N ILE A 31 31.62 -2.75 -0.42
CA ILE A 31 31.56 -1.34 0.01
C ILE A 31 32.00 -1.23 1.47
N ALA A 32 31.59 -2.16 2.34
CA ALA A 32 31.98 -2.17 3.74
C ALA A 32 33.49 -2.41 3.96
N ALA A 33 34.15 -3.10 3.02
CA ALA A 33 35.61 -3.30 3.02
C ALA A 33 36.41 -2.08 2.50
N SER A 34 35.75 -1.01 2.06
CA SER A 34 36.40 0.22 1.57
C SER A 34 36.54 1.28 2.66
N ASP A 35 37.26 2.37 2.38
CA ASP A 35 37.41 3.52 3.30
C ASP A 35 36.12 4.38 3.45
N ARG A 36 34.99 3.93 2.89
CA ARG A 36 33.72 4.65 2.99
C ARG A 36 33.18 4.54 4.42
N TRP A 37 33.16 5.67 5.13
CA TRP A 37 32.44 5.78 6.40
C TRP A 37 30.92 5.67 6.20
N ILE A 38 30.28 4.88 7.07
CA ILE A 38 28.82 4.69 7.11
C ILE A 38 28.40 4.67 8.59
N PRO A 39 27.41 5.47 9.01
CA PRO A 39 26.85 5.35 10.35
C PRO A 39 26.31 3.94 10.60
N GLU A 40 26.59 3.34 11.76
CA GLU A 40 26.17 1.97 12.12
C GLU A 40 24.67 1.71 11.89
N SER A 41 23.81 2.68 12.26
CA SER A 41 22.36 2.57 12.08
C SER A 41 21.88 2.55 10.62
N LEU A 42 22.74 2.95 9.67
CA LEU A 42 22.48 2.94 8.23
C LEU A 42 23.40 1.96 7.48
N ASN A 43 24.18 1.16 8.22
CA ASN A 43 25.16 0.25 7.63
C ASN A 43 24.49 -1.08 7.23
N LEU A 44 24.37 -1.31 5.93
CA LEU A 44 23.78 -2.54 5.39
C LEU A 44 24.59 -3.79 5.71
N ALA A 45 25.91 -3.71 5.92
CA ALA A 45 26.72 -4.86 6.31
C ALA A 45 26.40 -5.28 7.75
N VAL A 46 26.19 -4.31 8.64
CA VAL A 46 25.77 -4.55 10.03
C VAL A 46 24.36 -5.12 10.06
N ALA A 47 23.43 -4.56 9.28
CA ALA A 47 22.09 -5.11 9.16
C ALA A 47 22.11 -6.54 8.59
N LEU A 48 22.92 -6.81 7.56
CA LEU A 48 23.06 -8.14 6.95
C LEU A 48 23.62 -9.18 7.93
N ASP A 49 24.66 -8.84 8.69
CA ASP A 49 25.26 -9.75 9.69
C ASP A 49 24.27 -10.10 10.81
N ASN A 50 23.49 -9.13 11.28
CA ASN A 50 22.44 -9.37 12.27
C ASN A 50 21.29 -10.21 11.68
N SER A 51 20.83 -9.91 10.46
CA SER A 51 19.74 -10.64 9.81
C SER A 51 20.05 -12.13 9.60
N ARG A 52 21.33 -12.49 9.33
CA ARG A 52 21.76 -13.90 9.22
C ARG A 52 21.67 -14.69 10.54
N LYS A 53 21.47 -14.00 11.66
CA LYS A 53 21.38 -14.54 13.02
C LYS A 53 19.98 -14.36 13.63
N ASP A 54 18.98 -14.09 12.77
CA ASP A 54 17.60 -13.76 13.16
C ASP A 54 17.52 -12.56 14.12
N GLN A 55 18.40 -11.57 13.92
CA GLN A 55 18.53 -10.38 14.75
C GLN A 55 18.42 -9.09 13.92
N THR A 56 18.24 -7.98 14.62
CA THR A 56 18.40 -6.63 14.07
C THR A 56 19.48 -5.91 14.87
N TYR A 57 20.10 -4.89 14.28
CA TYR A 57 21.21 -4.17 14.91
C TYR A 57 20.86 -3.60 16.29
N ASN A 58 19.67 -3.01 16.41
CA ASN A 58 19.10 -2.48 17.65
C ASN A 58 17.70 -3.05 17.87
N THR A 59 17.12 -2.79 19.05
CA THR A 59 15.82 -3.38 19.44
C THR A 59 14.70 -3.10 18.42
N PRO A 60 14.09 -4.13 17.82
CA PRO A 60 12.95 -3.96 16.92
C PRO A 60 11.65 -3.90 17.72
N ALA A 61 10.58 -3.36 17.12
CA ALA A 61 9.24 -3.45 17.67
C ALA A 61 8.67 -4.87 17.48
N LEU A 62 8.44 -5.59 18.58
CA LEU A 62 7.93 -6.97 18.53
C LEU A 62 6.55 -7.07 17.88
N ALA A 63 5.65 -6.12 18.13
CA ALA A 63 4.33 -6.07 17.50
C ALA A 63 4.42 -5.97 15.98
N THR A 64 5.32 -5.13 15.45
CA THR A 64 5.55 -4.97 14.01
C THR A 64 5.99 -6.28 13.35
N VAL A 65 6.94 -6.99 13.98
CA VAL A 65 7.40 -8.29 13.48
C VAL A 65 6.29 -9.33 13.55
N PHE A 66 5.60 -9.42 14.69
CA PHE A 66 4.52 -10.38 14.92
C PHE A 66 3.39 -10.24 13.89
N LEU A 67 2.84 -9.03 13.71
CA LEU A 67 1.76 -8.79 12.76
C LEU A 67 2.18 -9.06 11.32
N ALA A 68 3.42 -8.71 10.95
CA ALA A 68 3.95 -9.00 9.63
C ALA A 68 4.08 -10.51 9.37
N VAL A 69 4.52 -11.28 10.37
CA VAL A 69 4.59 -12.75 10.29
C VAL A 69 3.19 -13.34 10.12
N GLN A 70 2.21 -12.91 10.94
CA GLN A 70 0.82 -13.39 10.83
C GLN A 70 0.23 -13.11 9.45
N GLN A 71 0.47 -11.94 8.87
CA GLN A 71 -0.02 -11.63 7.53
C GLN A 71 0.66 -12.47 6.44
N VAL A 72 1.96 -12.75 6.57
CA VAL A 72 2.69 -13.63 5.64
C VAL A 72 2.18 -15.07 5.73
N GLU A 73 1.95 -15.58 6.94
CA GLU A 73 1.38 -16.91 7.17
C GLU A 73 -0.02 -17.02 6.56
N TRP A 74 -0.90 -16.06 6.83
CA TRP A 74 -2.24 -16.00 6.23
C TRP A 74 -2.19 -15.99 4.70
N VAL A 75 -1.30 -15.20 4.10
CA VAL A 75 -1.10 -15.20 2.65
C VAL A 75 -0.66 -16.58 2.14
N ASN A 76 0.31 -17.22 2.80
CA ASN A 76 0.82 -18.53 2.41
C ASN A 76 -0.26 -19.63 2.51
N GLU A 77 -1.04 -19.64 3.60
CA GLU A 77 -2.14 -20.60 3.83
C GLU A 77 -3.24 -20.51 2.78
N ASN A 78 -3.47 -19.33 2.21
CA ASN A 78 -4.51 -19.09 1.21
C ASN A 78 -4.03 -19.26 -0.25
N GLY A 79 -2.77 -19.67 -0.49
CA GLY A 79 -2.23 -19.89 -1.84
C GLY A 79 -1.13 -18.92 -2.27
N GLY A 80 -0.54 -18.20 -1.31
CA GLY A 80 0.65 -17.39 -1.49
C GLY A 80 0.43 -16.15 -2.36
N LEU A 81 1.50 -15.72 -3.01
CA LEU A 81 1.51 -14.47 -3.78
C LEU A 81 0.44 -14.42 -4.89
N HIS A 82 0.18 -15.54 -5.55
CA HIS A 82 -0.84 -15.61 -6.61
C HIS A 82 -2.22 -15.26 -6.06
N TRP A 83 -2.58 -15.81 -4.89
CA TRP A 83 -3.84 -15.49 -4.23
C TRP A 83 -3.91 -14.05 -3.73
N ALA A 84 -2.83 -13.54 -3.12
CA ALA A 84 -2.79 -12.16 -2.64
C ALA A 84 -2.91 -11.15 -3.79
N ALA A 85 -2.24 -11.42 -4.92
CA ALA A 85 -2.34 -10.63 -6.13
C ALA A 85 -3.78 -10.67 -6.69
N SER A 86 -4.38 -11.85 -6.84
CA SER A 86 -5.73 -11.96 -7.41
C SER A 86 -6.82 -11.27 -6.58
N ARG A 87 -6.69 -11.21 -5.25
CA ARG A 87 -7.57 -10.38 -4.40
C ARG A 87 -7.46 -8.89 -4.71
N SER A 88 -6.23 -8.42 -4.92
CA SER A 88 -5.95 -7.02 -5.27
C SER A 88 -6.44 -6.72 -6.70
N ASP A 89 -6.23 -7.65 -7.63
CA ASP A 89 -6.71 -7.57 -9.02
C ASP A 89 -8.24 -7.45 -9.06
N ARG A 90 -8.96 -8.25 -8.28
CA ARG A 90 -10.42 -8.19 -8.20
C ARG A 90 -10.90 -6.85 -7.63
N SER A 91 -10.22 -6.34 -6.61
CA SER A 91 -10.53 -5.03 -6.02
C SER A 91 -10.31 -3.90 -7.03
N ALA A 92 -9.20 -3.95 -7.77
CA ALA A 92 -8.87 -2.99 -8.81
C ALA A 92 -9.86 -3.02 -9.97
N GLU A 93 -10.28 -4.21 -10.41
CA GLU A 93 -11.32 -4.39 -11.42
C GLU A 93 -12.61 -3.69 -11.01
N ILE A 94 -13.09 -3.92 -9.78
CA ILE A 94 -14.29 -3.28 -9.24
C ILE A 94 -14.14 -1.75 -9.25
N MET A 95 -13.04 -1.25 -8.69
CA MET A 95 -12.82 0.19 -8.53
C MET A 95 -12.69 0.92 -9.86
N TYR A 96 -11.91 0.37 -10.80
CA TYR A 96 -11.72 1.00 -12.10
C TYR A 96 -12.95 0.85 -13.01
N ALA A 97 -13.66 -0.28 -12.98
CA ALA A 97 -14.91 -0.43 -13.72
C ALA A 97 -15.99 0.53 -13.24
N TRP A 98 -16.10 0.74 -11.91
CA TRP A 98 -16.99 1.76 -11.36
C TRP A 98 -16.60 3.16 -11.83
N ALA A 99 -15.31 3.52 -11.74
CA ALA A 99 -14.85 4.84 -12.15
C ALA A 99 -15.09 5.10 -13.64
N GLU A 100 -14.90 4.11 -14.51
CA GLU A 100 -15.14 4.24 -15.96
C GLU A 100 -16.63 4.28 -16.34
N ALA A 101 -17.50 3.67 -15.53
CA ALA A 101 -18.95 3.72 -15.72
C ALA A 101 -19.61 4.97 -15.10
N SER A 102 -18.90 5.66 -14.20
CA SER A 102 -19.40 6.84 -13.50
C SER A 102 -19.48 8.05 -14.43
N SER A 103 -20.44 8.94 -14.15
CA SER A 103 -20.60 10.21 -14.86
C SER A 103 -19.78 11.36 -14.26
N PHE A 104 -19.15 11.16 -13.11
CA PHE A 104 -18.42 12.19 -12.36
C PHE A 104 -17.01 11.77 -11.94
N ALA A 105 -16.60 10.53 -12.22
CA ALA A 105 -15.33 9.97 -11.79
C ALA A 105 -14.52 9.44 -12.97
N THR A 106 -13.19 9.47 -12.87
CA THR A 106 -12.31 8.92 -13.90
C THR A 106 -10.98 8.45 -13.29
N PRO A 107 -10.39 7.32 -13.75
CA PRO A 107 -9.06 6.93 -13.32
C PRO A 107 -8.02 8.00 -13.67
N PHE A 108 -7.29 8.52 -12.67
CA PHE A 108 -6.22 9.51 -12.91
C PHE A 108 -5.13 9.00 -13.85
N VAL A 109 -4.77 7.72 -13.69
CA VAL A 109 -3.80 7.05 -14.57
C VAL A 109 -4.54 6.62 -15.84
N THR A 110 -4.25 7.33 -16.94
CA THR A 110 -4.93 7.17 -18.22
C THR A 110 -4.53 5.90 -18.98
N ASP A 111 -3.28 5.47 -18.87
CA ASP A 111 -2.81 4.20 -19.43
C ASP A 111 -3.26 3.03 -18.55
N PRO A 112 -4.17 2.16 -19.01
CA PRO A 112 -4.67 1.04 -18.21
C PRO A 112 -3.56 0.09 -17.75
N ALA A 113 -2.48 -0.06 -18.52
CA ALA A 113 -1.36 -0.93 -18.17
C ALA A 113 -0.51 -0.39 -16.99
N GLN A 114 -0.67 0.88 -16.63
CA GLN A 114 0.04 1.52 -15.52
C GLN A 114 -0.82 1.71 -14.27
N ARG A 115 -2.10 1.35 -14.34
CA ARG A 115 -3.02 1.44 -13.19
C ARG A 115 -2.58 0.45 -12.11
N SER A 116 -2.53 0.93 -10.87
CA SER A 116 -2.09 0.10 -9.76
C SER A 116 -3.21 -0.80 -9.27
N HIS A 117 -2.89 -2.05 -9.04
CA HIS A 117 -3.83 -3.02 -8.50
C HIS A 117 -4.01 -2.92 -6.97
N VAL A 118 -3.19 -2.10 -6.31
CA VAL A 118 -3.17 -1.98 -4.84
C VAL A 118 -3.44 -0.57 -4.34
N VAL A 119 -3.41 0.44 -5.21
CA VAL A 119 -3.76 1.82 -4.88
C VAL A 119 -4.41 2.50 -6.08
N ALA A 120 -5.74 2.62 -6.07
CA ALA A 120 -6.46 3.37 -7.09
C ALA A 120 -6.45 4.87 -6.77
N THR A 121 -6.28 5.70 -7.79
CA THR A 121 -6.42 7.15 -7.72
C THR A 121 -7.47 7.56 -8.74
N ILE A 122 -8.59 8.09 -8.27
CA ILE A 122 -9.77 8.40 -9.09
C ILE A 122 -10.06 9.89 -8.96
N ASP A 123 -9.89 10.62 -10.06
CA ASP A 123 -10.23 12.04 -10.14
C ASP A 123 -11.76 12.18 -10.23
N PHE A 124 -12.29 13.24 -9.63
CA PHE A 124 -13.68 13.66 -9.78
C PHE A 124 -13.77 14.93 -10.63
N ASP A 125 -14.87 15.06 -11.36
CA ASP A 125 -15.20 16.27 -12.09
C ASP A 125 -15.37 17.47 -11.14
N ASP A 126 -15.14 18.68 -11.65
CA ASP A 126 -15.18 19.94 -10.86
C ASP A 126 -16.55 20.19 -10.19
N ALA A 127 -17.63 19.58 -10.69
CA ALA A 127 -18.96 19.66 -10.11
C ALA A 127 -19.11 18.88 -8.80
N VAL A 128 -18.22 17.91 -8.52
CA VAL A 128 -18.27 17.05 -7.33
C VAL A 128 -17.02 17.26 -6.49
N SER A 129 -17.18 17.78 -5.28
CA SER A 129 -16.04 17.98 -4.36
C SER A 129 -15.63 16.66 -3.69
N ALA A 130 -14.47 16.13 -4.04
CA ALA A 130 -13.89 14.96 -3.38
C ALA A 130 -13.65 15.19 -1.87
N ASP A 131 -13.30 16.42 -1.46
CA ASP A 131 -13.14 16.77 -0.05
C ASP A 131 -14.47 16.69 0.71
N ALA A 132 -15.58 17.12 0.09
CA ALA A 132 -16.91 16.98 0.67
C ALA A 132 -17.32 15.52 0.81
N VAL A 133 -17.09 14.71 -0.24
CA VAL A 133 -17.32 13.26 -0.20
C VAL A 133 -16.50 12.61 0.92
N ASN A 134 -15.19 12.85 0.97
CA ASN A 134 -14.29 12.29 1.99
C ASN A 134 -14.69 12.71 3.40
N LYS A 135 -15.17 13.95 3.60
CA LYS A 135 -15.68 14.40 4.89
C LYS A 135 -16.90 13.59 5.35
N VAL A 136 -17.84 13.31 4.45
CA VAL A 136 -19.03 12.49 4.75
C VAL A 136 -18.63 11.03 5.01
N LEU A 137 -17.78 10.45 4.15
CA LEU A 137 -17.26 9.09 4.35
C LEU A 137 -16.58 8.95 5.72
N ARG A 138 -15.69 9.87 6.06
CA ARG A 138 -14.95 9.87 7.34
C ARG A 138 -15.88 10.00 8.54
N ALA A 139 -16.91 10.84 8.45
CA ALA A 139 -17.92 10.97 9.51
C ALA A 139 -18.72 9.69 9.74
N ASN A 140 -18.75 8.78 8.76
CA ASN A 140 -19.43 7.49 8.81
C ASN A 140 -18.47 6.30 8.96
N GLY A 141 -17.22 6.54 9.34
CA GLY A 141 -16.24 5.48 9.62
C GLY A 141 -15.52 4.90 8.39
N ILE A 142 -15.79 5.43 7.19
CA ILE A 142 -15.03 5.11 5.97
C ILE A 142 -13.89 6.12 5.87
N VAL A 143 -12.68 5.71 6.24
CA VAL A 143 -11.56 6.63 6.46
C VAL A 143 -10.47 6.50 5.40
N ASP A 144 -9.63 7.53 5.33
CA ASP A 144 -8.35 7.56 4.62
C ASP A 144 -8.43 7.36 3.10
N THR A 145 -9.56 7.77 2.52
CA THR A 145 -9.80 7.90 1.07
C THR A 145 -9.29 9.21 0.48
N ASP A 146 -8.76 10.11 1.32
CA ASP A 146 -8.21 11.39 0.88
C ASP A 146 -7.04 11.20 -0.11
N SER A 147 -6.96 12.10 -1.09
CA SER A 147 -5.83 12.15 -2.01
C SER A 147 -4.51 12.40 -1.27
N TYR A 148 -3.39 12.16 -1.95
CA TYR A 148 -2.10 12.49 -1.37
C TYR A 148 -2.01 14.01 -1.14
N ARG A 149 -1.85 14.44 0.12
CA ARG A 149 -1.94 15.84 0.57
C ARG A 149 -1.21 16.88 -0.31
N LYS A 150 -0.12 16.51 -0.97
CA LYS A 150 0.69 17.42 -1.81
C LYS A 150 0.30 17.43 -3.30
N LEU A 151 -0.64 16.59 -3.72
CA LEU A 151 -1.02 16.43 -5.12
C LEU A 151 -1.96 17.55 -5.61
N GLY A 152 -2.81 18.09 -4.71
CA GLY A 152 -3.67 19.23 -5.02
C GLY A 152 -4.74 18.95 -6.08
N ARG A 153 -5.26 17.72 -6.14
CA ARG A 153 -6.26 17.28 -7.11
C ARG A 153 -7.59 16.98 -6.42
N ASN A 154 -8.68 17.23 -7.14
CA ASN A 154 -10.02 16.78 -6.79
C ASN A 154 -10.12 15.26 -7.01
N GLN A 155 -9.69 14.49 -6.02
CA GLN A 155 -9.40 13.07 -6.19
C GLN A 155 -9.68 12.30 -4.90
N ILE A 156 -10.15 11.05 -5.04
CA ILE A 156 -10.08 10.04 -3.98
C ILE A 156 -8.97 9.04 -4.27
N ARG A 157 -8.35 8.51 -3.21
CA ARG A 157 -7.32 7.47 -3.31
C ARG A 157 -7.70 6.28 -2.43
N VAL A 158 -7.80 5.11 -3.04
CA VAL A 158 -8.32 3.90 -2.39
C VAL A 158 -7.22 2.85 -2.35
N ALA A 159 -6.84 2.43 -1.14
CA ALA A 159 -5.97 1.26 -0.97
C ALA A 159 -6.77 -0.02 -1.23
N MET A 160 -6.14 -0.98 -1.89
CA MET A 160 -6.73 -2.26 -2.29
C MET A 160 -5.75 -3.38 -1.99
N PHE A 161 -5.12 -3.31 -0.81
CA PHE A 161 -4.17 -4.32 -0.34
C PHE A 161 -4.87 -5.67 -0.07
N PRO A 162 -4.15 -6.80 -0.06
CA PRO A 162 -4.76 -8.13 0.08
C PRO A 162 -5.68 -8.33 1.29
N ALA A 163 -5.41 -7.60 2.39
CA ALA A 163 -6.21 -7.64 3.62
C ALA A 163 -7.58 -6.96 3.50
N ILE A 164 -7.78 -6.10 2.49
CA ILE A 164 -9.06 -5.44 2.21
C ILE A 164 -9.90 -6.43 1.40
N ASP A 165 -11.16 -6.60 1.78
CA ASP A 165 -12.05 -7.48 1.05
C ASP A 165 -12.55 -6.81 -0.25
N PRO A 166 -12.52 -7.50 -1.41
CA PRO A 166 -13.11 -6.94 -2.63
C PRO A 166 -14.58 -6.51 -2.46
N ALA A 167 -15.35 -7.16 -1.58
CA ALA A 167 -16.71 -6.76 -1.27
C ALA A 167 -16.79 -5.39 -0.57
N ASP A 168 -15.78 -5.03 0.24
CA ASP A 168 -15.71 -3.71 0.88
C ASP A 168 -15.36 -2.61 -0.12
N VAL A 169 -14.57 -2.92 -1.15
CA VAL A 169 -14.31 -1.99 -2.26
C VAL A 169 -15.59 -1.75 -3.07
N GLU A 170 -16.39 -2.79 -3.31
CA GLU A 170 -17.70 -2.65 -3.95
C GLU A 170 -18.71 -1.88 -3.06
N ALA A 171 -18.63 -2.05 -1.75
CA ALA A 171 -19.45 -1.26 -0.83
C ALA A 171 -19.03 0.22 -0.83
N LEU A 172 -17.72 0.50 -0.86
CA LEU A 172 -17.18 1.85 -0.94
C LEU A 172 -17.69 2.59 -2.19
N THR A 173 -17.69 1.97 -3.37
CA THR A 173 -18.17 2.63 -4.59
C THR A 173 -19.65 3.02 -4.47
N ARG A 174 -20.49 2.14 -3.93
CA ARG A 174 -21.90 2.46 -3.64
C ARG A 174 -22.07 3.56 -2.60
N CYS A 175 -21.22 3.60 -1.58
CA CYS A 175 -21.23 4.67 -0.60
C CYS A 175 -20.86 6.02 -1.24
N VAL A 176 -19.86 6.04 -2.14
CA VAL A 176 -19.49 7.24 -2.88
C VAL A 176 -20.64 7.73 -3.75
N ASP A 177 -21.27 6.85 -4.53
CA ASP A 177 -22.42 7.21 -5.37
C ASP A 177 -23.56 7.80 -4.52
N TRP A 178 -23.92 7.13 -3.42
CA TRP A 178 -24.97 7.61 -2.52
C TRP A 178 -24.66 9.00 -1.95
N VAL A 179 -23.41 9.22 -1.52
CA VAL A 179 -23.00 10.53 -1.01
C VAL A 179 -23.11 11.59 -2.09
N VAL A 180 -22.57 11.34 -3.28
CA VAL A 180 -22.57 12.31 -4.39
C VAL A 180 -24.00 12.68 -4.82
N GLU A 181 -24.93 11.72 -4.85
CA GLU A 181 -26.35 11.97 -5.15
C GLU A 181 -27.06 12.87 -4.12
N HIS A 182 -26.50 12.98 -2.90
CA HIS A 182 -27.07 13.72 -1.76
C HIS A 182 -26.15 14.83 -1.24
N LEU A 183 -25.12 15.21 -2.02
CA LEU A 183 -24.32 16.40 -1.74
C LEU A 183 -25.08 17.62 -2.28
N ASP A 184 -25.56 18.46 -1.36
CA ASP A 184 -26.23 19.75 -1.64
C ASP A 184 -25.31 20.77 -2.33
#